data_AF-A0A521WHT9-F1
#
_entry.id   AF-A0A521WHT9-F1
#
_cell.length_a   1.000
_cell.length_b   1.000
_cell.length_c   1.000
_cell.angle_alpha   90.00
_cell.angle_beta   90.00
_cell.angle_gamma   90.00
#
_symmetry.space_group_name_H-M   'P 1'
#
loop_
_entity.id
_entity.type
_entity.pdbx_description
1 polymer ?
#
loop_
_entity_poly.entity_id
_entity_poly.type
_entity_poly.pdbx_seq_one_letter_code
_entity_poly.pdbx_strand_id
1 'polypeptide(L)'
;MRTQMLSAAAFVLALVAGAAYGYAVPGTANVYGACEPGASICGETAAVTVAVAAGTSYYISATGTIDYDGGGSIASNGPDGVAIASSTAFQAFNNRIGPSVTNGSDVQRRFLAGVFLADSDPGSAPSAFAQTVDVLTIAPTALGQIFFIGDGETSSSVAQLFTAPTGATRLLLGFIDRCSDFKIGCFGDNTGSLEVTVSAVPLPAAAWLFMSAVAGLLVVGRKGDSPLF
;
A
#
# COMPACT_ATOMS: atom_id res chain seq x y z
N MET A 1 17.09 -58.76 -21.64
CA MET A 1 16.69 -57.86 -20.52
C MET A 1 17.32 -56.49 -20.76
N ARG A 2 16.54 -55.52 -21.23
CA ARG A 2 16.93 -54.11 -21.30
C ARG A 2 15.89 -53.32 -20.51
N THR A 3 16.24 -52.98 -19.28
CA THR A 3 15.42 -52.17 -18.39
C THR A 3 15.54 -50.72 -18.84
N GLN A 4 14.50 -50.19 -19.51
CA GLN A 4 14.38 -48.76 -19.75
C GLN A 4 13.91 -48.10 -18.44
N MET A 5 14.81 -47.38 -17.76
CA MET A 5 14.42 -46.46 -16.71
C MET A 5 13.83 -45.20 -17.35
N LEU A 6 12.50 -45.08 -17.30
CA LEU A 6 11.83 -43.79 -17.44
C LEU A 6 12.13 -42.98 -16.17
N SER A 7 12.94 -41.94 -16.28
CA SER A 7 13.07 -40.92 -15.23
C SER A 7 11.89 -39.95 -15.39
N ALA A 8 10.92 -40.04 -14.49
CA ALA A 8 9.87 -39.05 -14.34
C ALA A 8 10.48 -37.82 -13.65
N ALA A 9 10.65 -36.73 -14.39
CA ALA A 9 10.99 -35.44 -13.81
C ALA A 9 9.73 -34.90 -13.09
N ALA A 10 9.69 -35.04 -11.77
CA ALA A 10 8.68 -34.39 -10.94
C ALA A 10 8.95 -32.87 -10.94
N PHE A 11 8.12 -32.11 -11.65
CA PHE A 11 8.11 -30.65 -11.57
C PHE A 11 7.39 -30.25 -10.28
N VAL A 12 8.16 -29.82 -9.27
CA VAL A 12 7.60 -29.26 -8.04
C VAL A 12 7.11 -27.85 -8.35
N LEU A 13 5.79 -27.66 -8.40
CA LEU A 13 5.14 -26.36 -8.45
C LEU A 13 5.24 -25.72 -7.07
N ALA A 14 6.27 -24.90 -6.83
CA ALA A 14 6.37 -24.11 -5.61
C ALA A 14 5.46 -22.89 -5.73
N LEU A 15 4.34 -22.89 -4.99
CA LEU A 15 3.65 -21.64 -4.64
C LEU A 15 4.59 -20.86 -3.73
N VAL A 16 5.18 -19.76 -4.21
CA VAL A 16 5.85 -18.81 -3.33
C VAL A 16 4.75 -18.03 -2.64
N ALA A 17 4.37 -18.42 -1.42
CA ALA A 17 3.52 -17.58 -0.59
C ALA A 17 4.20 -16.20 -0.47
N GLY A 18 3.46 -15.13 -0.75
CA GLY A 18 3.97 -13.78 -0.55
C GLY A 18 4.27 -13.60 0.93
N ALA A 19 5.41 -13.00 1.24
CA ALA A 19 5.76 -12.70 2.62
C ALA A 19 4.74 -11.69 3.18
N ALA A 20 4.13 -12.04 4.31
CA ALA A 20 3.25 -11.17 5.08
C ALA A 20 4.04 -10.56 6.23
N TYR A 21 3.94 -9.24 6.39
CA TYR A 21 4.61 -8.50 7.45
C TYR A 21 3.60 -7.68 8.24
N GLY A 22 3.73 -7.72 9.57
CA GLY A 22 2.91 -6.94 10.50
C GLY A 22 3.55 -5.60 10.87
N TYR A 23 2.73 -4.57 11.00
CA TYR A 23 3.13 -3.20 11.27
C TYR A 23 2.17 -2.56 12.27
N ALA A 24 2.71 -1.99 13.35
CA ALA A 24 1.94 -1.14 14.25
C ALA A 24 1.89 0.29 13.68
N VAL A 25 0.69 0.78 13.36
CA VAL A 25 0.46 2.13 12.85
C VAL A 25 -0.19 2.98 13.96
N PRO A 26 0.57 3.82 14.68
CA PRO A 26 0.03 4.63 15.76
C PRO A 26 -0.93 5.70 15.23
N GLY A 27 -1.93 6.10 16.02
CA GLY A 27 -2.89 7.15 15.65
C GLY A 27 -2.26 8.50 15.30
N THR A 28 -1.04 8.73 15.78
CA THR A 28 -0.21 9.92 15.49
C THR A 28 0.49 9.86 14.13
N ALA A 29 0.43 8.74 13.39
CA ALA A 29 1.15 8.54 12.14
C ALA A 29 0.62 9.45 11.03
N ASN A 30 1.38 10.49 10.69
CA ASN A 30 1.02 11.43 9.64
C ASN A 30 1.40 10.87 8.26
N VAL A 31 0.41 10.53 7.43
CA VAL A 31 0.64 9.98 6.07
C VAL A 31 1.35 10.98 5.14
N TYR A 32 1.30 12.29 5.46
CA TYR A 32 2.00 13.34 4.72
C TYR A 32 3.49 13.48 5.12
N GLY A 33 3.92 12.87 6.22
CA GLY A 33 5.22 13.11 6.87
C GLY A 33 6.46 12.63 6.12
N ALA A 34 6.32 11.89 5.00
CA ALA A 34 7.47 11.43 4.23
C ALA A 34 8.20 12.53 3.47
N CYS A 35 7.53 13.64 3.17
CA CYS A 35 8.11 14.71 2.34
C CYS A 35 8.75 15.84 3.14
N GLU A 36 8.73 15.81 4.49
CA GLU A 36 9.48 16.73 5.36
C GLU A 36 9.81 16.10 6.74
N PRO A 37 10.99 15.47 6.91
CA PRO A 37 11.49 15.16 8.25
C PRO A 37 11.86 16.46 8.97
N GLY A 38 10.93 17.02 9.76
CA GLY A 38 11.17 18.19 10.61
C GLY A 38 10.07 19.24 10.67
N ALA A 39 9.09 19.21 9.77
CA ALA A 39 7.88 20.03 9.89
C ALA A 39 6.85 19.34 10.79
N SER A 40 7.21 19.15 12.06
CA SER A 40 6.31 18.54 13.05
C SER A 40 5.07 19.40 13.19
N ILE A 41 3.96 18.95 12.61
CA ILE A 41 2.66 19.53 12.91
C ILE A 41 2.13 18.84 14.16
N CYS A 42 2.47 19.38 15.32
CA CYS A 42 1.91 19.04 16.64
C CYS A 42 1.81 17.54 16.95
N GLY A 43 2.88 16.94 17.50
CA GLY A 43 2.84 15.63 18.16
C GLY A 43 2.68 14.42 17.23
N GLU A 44 2.82 14.61 15.92
CA GLU A 44 2.84 13.54 14.93
C GLU A 44 4.04 12.59 15.07
N THR A 45 3.85 11.36 14.60
CA THR A 45 4.92 10.41 14.29
C THR A 45 5.04 10.26 12.77
N ALA A 46 6.22 9.87 12.28
CA ALA A 46 6.40 9.55 10.88
C ALA A 46 5.42 8.43 10.44
N ALA A 47 4.95 8.51 9.20
CA ALA A 47 4.21 7.41 8.59
C ALA A 47 5.00 6.11 8.65
N VAL A 48 4.30 4.99 8.83
CA VAL A 48 4.93 3.68 8.79
C VAL A 48 5.27 3.35 7.34
N THR A 49 6.54 3.07 7.08
CA THR A 49 7.05 2.78 5.73
C THR A 49 7.17 1.29 5.50
N VAL A 50 6.54 0.82 4.42
CA VAL A 50 6.55 -0.57 3.95
C VAL A 50 7.29 -0.62 2.62
N ALA A 51 8.24 -1.55 2.47
CA ALA A 51 8.89 -1.78 1.19
C ALA A 51 7.93 -2.48 0.22
N VAL A 52 7.78 -1.94 -0.98
CA VAL A 52 6.91 -2.49 -2.03
C VAL A 52 7.63 -2.48 -3.37
N ALA A 53 7.08 -3.19 -4.35
CA ALA A 53 7.60 -3.26 -5.70
C ALA A 53 6.54 -2.74 -6.68
N ALA A 54 6.96 -1.87 -7.60
CA ALA A 54 6.13 -1.34 -8.67
C ALA A 54 5.40 -2.45 -9.44
N GLY A 55 4.11 -2.23 -9.73
CA GLY A 55 3.25 -3.18 -10.44
C GLY A 55 2.84 -4.42 -9.62
N THR A 56 3.32 -4.56 -8.38
CA THR A 56 2.91 -5.66 -7.50
C THR A 56 1.60 -5.28 -6.82
N SER A 57 0.72 -6.27 -6.69
CA SER A 57 -0.51 -6.14 -5.93
C SER A 57 -0.35 -6.70 -4.53
N TYR A 58 -1.04 -6.10 -3.56
CA TYR A 58 -0.94 -6.43 -2.15
C TYR A 58 -2.34 -6.66 -1.56
N TYR A 59 -2.44 -7.64 -0.67
CA TYR A 59 -3.48 -7.65 0.35
C TYR A 59 -2.98 -6.86 1.55
N ILE A 60 -3.83 -5.97 2.04
CA ILE A 60 -3.59 -5.21 3.27
C ILE A 60 -4.77 -5.50 4.17
N SER A 61 -4.53 -5.83 5.44
CA SER A 61 -5.59 -5.93 6.44
C SER A 61 -5.22 -5.09 7.66
N ALA A 62 -6.21 -4.52 8.31
CA ALA A 62 -5.99 -3.71 9.50
C ALA A 62 -7.02 -4.02 10.59
N THR A 63 -6.57 -4.00 11.85
CA THR A 63 -7.43 -4.14 13.02
C THR A 63 -6.98 -3.19 14.13
N GLY A 64 -7.84 -2.95 15.12
CA GLY A 64 -7.58 -2.01 16.20
C GLY A 64 -8.46 -0.78 16.12
N THR A 65 -8.17 0.21 16.95
CA THR A 65 -8.96 1.43 17.06
C THR A 65 -8.07 2.64 17.31
N ILE A 66 -8.44 3.76 16.72
CA ILE A 66 -7.83 5.06 16.97
C ILE A 66 -8.85 5.98 17.65
N ASP A 67 -8.40 6.69 18.68
CA ASP A 67 -9.09 7.83 19.27
C ASP A 67 -8.46 9.10 18.72
N TYR A 68 -9.27 9.98 18.14
CA TYR A 68 -8.84 11.20 17.45
C TYR A 68 -8.98 12.47 18.30
N ASP A 69 -9.27 12.34 19.59
CA ASP A 69 -9.48 13.48 20.51
C ASP A 69 -8.99 13.14 21.94
N GLY A 70 -8.11 12.14 22.07
CA GLY A 70 -7.47 11.77 23.33
C GLY A 70 -8.42 11.48 24.50
N GLY A 71 -9.58 10.88 24.23
CA GLY A 71 -10.63 10.63 25.22
C GLY A 71 -11.67 11.76 25.32
N GLY A 72 -11.68 12.67 24.36
CA GLY A 72 -12.66 13.74 24.24
C GLY A 72 -14.03 13.28 23.74
N SER A 73 -14.71 14.12 22.97
CA SER A 73 -16.12 13.88 22.59
C SER A 73 -16.29 13.01 21.35
N ILE A 74 -15.19 12.76 20.64
CA ILE A 74 -15.17 11.96 19.42
C ILE A 74 -14.99 10.50 19.79
N ALA A 75 -15.92 9.64 19.39
CA ALA A 75 -15.78 8.21 19.57
C ALA A 75 -14.58 7.67 18.77
N SER A 76 -13.83 6.76 19.38
CA SER A 76 -12.80 5.98 18.67
C SER A 76 -13.42 5.18 17.53
N ASN A 77 -12.66 5.00 16.46
CA ASN A 77 -13.12 4.23 15.29
C ASN A 77 -12.06 3.23 14.82
N GLY A 78 -12.53 2.21 14.10
CA GLY A 78 -11.68 1.24 13.44
C GLY A 78 -11.01 1.78 12.18
N PRO A 79 -10.31 0.93 11.42
CA PRO A 79 -9.54 1.32 10.24
C PRO A 79 -10.36 1.99 9.12
N ASP A 80 -11.65 1.65 8.98
CA ASP A 80 -12.57 2.27 8.00
C ASP A 80 -12.94 3.71 8.33
N GLY A 81 -12.62 4.20 9.53
CA GLY A 81 -13.02 5.54 9.87
C GLY A 81 -14.51 5.68 10.13
N VAL A 82 -15.03 6.85 9.79
CA VAL A 82 -16.43 7.21 9.98
C VAL A 82 -16.98 7.80 8.69
N ALA A 83 -18.13 7.29 8.26
CA ALA A 83 -18.88 7.85 7.13
C ALA A 83 -19.35 9.27 7.43
N ILE A 84 -19.20 10.18 6.46
CA ILE A 84 -19.59 11.58 6.60
C ILE A 84 -20.51 12.02 5.48
N ALA A 85 -21.56 12.76 5.83
CA ALA A 85 -22.59 13.22 4.89
C ALA A 85 -22.17 14.46 4.06
N SER A 86 -20.99 15.05 4.31
CA SER A 86 -20.57 16.29 3.65
C SER A 86 -19.12 16.25 3.18
N SER A 87 -18.91 16.72 1.95
CA SER A 87 -17.60 16.68 1.29
C SER A 87 -16.66 17.78 1.78
N THR A 88 -15.43 17.41 2.12
CA THR A 88 -14.31 18.33 2.29
C THR A 88 -13.05 17.68 1.75
N ALA A 89 -12.64 17.97 0.52
CA ALA A 89 -11.31 17.54 0.07
C ALA A 89 -10.26 18.08 1.05
N PHE A 90 -9.42 17.19 1.58
CA PHE A 90 -8.23 17.61 2.30
C PHE A 90 -7.22 18.11 1.27
N GLN A 91 -6.60 19.25 1.55
CA GLN A 91 -5.70 19.91 0.59
C GLN A 91 -4.46 19.06 0.35
N ALA A 92 -3.82 19.26 -0.81
CA ALA A 92 -2.49 18.72 -1.05
C ALA A 92 -1.51 19.29 -0.01
N PHE A 93 -0.53 18.49 0.39
CA PHE A 93 0.47 18.91 1.38
C PHE A 93 1.82 19.17 0.70
N ASN A 94 2.38 20.36 0.95
CA ASN A 94 3.66 20.83 0.43
C ASN A 94 3.88 20.65 -1.08
N ASN A 95 2.80 20.54 -1.86
CA ASN A 95 2.85 20.22 -3.28
C ASN A 95 3.67 18.94 -3.58
N ARG A 96 3.63 17.94 -2.69
CA ARG A 96 4.30 16.63 -2.89
C ARG A 96 3.31 15.49 -2.82
N ILE A 97 2.47 15.51 -1.78
CA ILE A 97 1.41 14.53 -1.58
C ILE A 97 0.09 15.14 -2.02
N GLY A 98 -0.66 14.39 -2.81
CA GLY A 98 -1.93 14.79 -3.39
C GLY A 98 -2.99 15.10 -2.33
N PRO A 99 -4.06 15.81 -2.71
CA PRO A 99 -5.20 15.99 -1.84
C PRO A 99 -5.90 14.64 -1.61
N SER A 100 -6.44 14.43 -0.41
CA SER A 100 -7.41 13.35 -0.20
C SER A 100 -8.80 13.83 -0.58
N VAL A 101 -9.41 13.24 -1.61
CA VAL A 101 -10.78 13.57 -1.99
C VAL A 101 -11.77 12.80 -1.13
N THR A 102 -12.63 13.57 -0.48
CA THR A 102 -13.76 13.07 0.30
C THR A 102 -15.07 13.53 -0.40
N ASN A 103 -15.20 13.33 -1.73
CA ASN A 103 -16.40 13.69 -2.50
C ASN A 103 -17.22 12.44 -2.84
N GLY A 104 -18.54 12.50 -2.62
CA GLY A 104 -19.47 11.40 -2.90
C GLY A 104 -20.39 11.11 -1.73
N SER A 105 -21.35 10.20 -1.93
CA SER A 105 -22.27 9.71 -0.90
C SER A 105 -21.65 8.71 0.08
N ASP A 106 -20.45 8.20 -0.23
CA ASP A 106 -19.79 7.10 0.50
C ASP A 106 -18.36 7.46 0.88
N VAL A 107 -18.27 8.57 1.60
CA VAL A 107 -17.01 9.19 1.94
C VAL A 107 -16.69 8.92 3.40
N GLN A 108 -15.46 8.50 3.66
CA GLN A 108 -14.96 8.22 5.00
C GLN A 108 -13.90 9.25 5.40
N ARG A 109 -13.91 9.66 6.67
CA ARG A 109 -12.79 10.37 7.33
C ARG A 109 -12.19 9.45 8.39
N ARG A 110 -10.98 9.77 8.86
CA ARG A 110 -10.34 9.05 9.98
C ARG A 110 -10.11 7.57 9.67
N PHE A 111 -9.85 7.28 8.40
CA PHE A 111 -9.55 5.95 7.91
C PHE A 111 -8.04 5.75 7.79
N LEU A 112 -7.59 4.49 7.80
CA LEU A 112 -6.23 4.14 7.44
C LEU A 112 -5.98 4.47 5.97
N ALA A 113 -5.06 5.40 5.72
CA ALA A 113 -4.69 5.89 4.40
C ALA A 113 -3.38 5.26 3.92
N GLY A 114 -3.29 5.09 2.60
CA GLY A 114 -2.08 4.66 1.91
C GLY A 114 -1.55 5.71 0.95
N VAL A 115 -0.21 5.77 0.80
CA VAL A 115 0.46 6.54 -0.26
C VAL A 115 1.63 5.72 -0.82
N PHE A 116 1.63 5.50 -2.13
CA PHE A 116 2.79 4.91 -2.82
C PHE A 116 3.80 5.99 -3.20
N LEU A 117 5.08 5.75 -2.91
CA LEU A 117 6.21 6.63 -3.22
C LEU A 117 7.38 5.85 -3.83
N ALA A 118 8.25 6.58 -4.53
CA ALA A 118 9.62 6.14 -4.83
C ALA A 118 10.54 6.49 -3.65
N ASP A 119 11.84 6.21 -3.77
CA ASP A 119 12.82 6.63 -2.75
C ASP A 119 12.99 8.16 -2.70
N SER A 120 12.75 8.83 -3.83
CA SER A 120 12.68 10.29 -3.91
C SER A 120 11.24 10.80 -3.79
N ASP A 121 11.08 11.99 -3.24
CA ASP A 121 9.78 12.65 -3.18
C ASP A 121 9.24 13.04 -4.57
N PRO A 122 7.91 13.03 -4.78
CA PRO A 122 7.30 13.45 -6.04
C PRO A 122 7.62 14.90 -6.38
N GLY A 123 7.87 15.23 -7.65
CA GLY A 123 8.17 16.59 -8.10
C GLY A 123 7.05 17.62 -7.85
N SER A 124 5.80 17.15 -7.84
CA SER A 124 4.58 17.92 -7.62
C SER A 124 3.49 17.00 -7.05
N ALA A 125 2.52 17.56 -6.32
CA ALA A 125 1.39 16.78 -5.82
C ALA A 125 0.53 16.29 -6.99
N PRO A 126 0.19 14.99 -7.06
CA PRO A 126 -0.75 14.49 -8.05
C PRO A 126 -2.17 14.99 -7.76
N SER A 127 -3.05 14.87 -8.76
CA SER A 127 -4.49 15.03 -8.52
C SER A 127 -4.97 13.99 -7.52
N ALA A 128 -6.04 14.30 -6.80
CA ALA A 128 -6.62 13.37 -5.86
C ALA A 128 -7.06 12.07 -6.54
N PHE A 129 -6.91 10.98 -5.80
CA PHE A 129 -7.51 9.69 -6.14
C PHE A 129 -8.92 9.65 -5.53
N ALA A 130 -9.89 9.08 -6.26
CA ALA A 130 -11.24 8.95 -5.74
C ALA A 130 -11.27 7.97 -4.57
N GLN A 131 -11.92 8.34 -3.47
CA GLN A 131 -12.14 7.42 -2.36
C GLN A 131 -13.22 6.40 -2.77
N THR A 132 -12.79 5.23 -3.24
CA THR A 132 -13.65 4.08 -3.50
C THR A 132 -13.48 3.06 -2.39
N VAL A 133 -14.49 2.97 -1.51
CA VAL A 133 -14.49 2.08 -0.33
C VAL A 133 -15.03 0.69 -0.65
N ASP A 134 -15.83 0.55 -1.71
CA ASP A 134 -16.51 -0.70 -2.07
C ASP A 134 -16.11 -1.19 -3.47
N VAL A 135 -14.80 -1.32 -3.69
CA VAL A 135 -14.23 -1.85 -4.93
C VAL A 135 -13.26 -2.98 -4.63
N LEU A 136 -13.15 -3.95 -5.53
CA LEU A 136 -12.23 -5.09 -5.38
C LEU A 136 -10.77 -4.72 -5.59
N THR A 137 -10.49 -3.63 -6.32
CA THR A 137 -9.13 -3.24 -6.67
C THR A 137 -8.96 -1.74 -6.57
N ILE A 138 -7.92 -1.34 -5.84
CA ILE A 138 -7.51 0.04 -5.64
C ILE A 138 -6.13 0.19 -6.29
N ALA A 139 -6.06 0.99 -7.34
CA ALA A 139 -4.84 1.19 -8.12
C ALA A 139 -4.62 2.69 -8.37
N PRO A 140 -3.93 3.38 -7.44
CA PRO A 140 -3.47 4.74 -7.69
C PRO A 140 -2.64 4.79 -8.98
N THR A 141 -2.80 5.87 -9.75
CA THR A 141 -2.16 6.00 -11.07
C THR A 141 -0.85 6.78 -11.02
N ALA A 142 -0.59 7.48 -9.91
CA ALA A 142 0.63 8.26 -9.70
C ALA A 142 1.17 8.10 -8.27
N LEU A 143 2.48 8.30 -8.14
CA LEU A 143 3.14 8.40 -6.83
C LEU A 143 2.65 9.63 -6.08
N GLY A 144 2.53 9.53 -4.76
CA GLY A 144 2.03 10.60 -3.90
C GLY A 144 0.51 10.74 -3.87
N GLN A 145 -0.24 9.87 -4.55
CA GLN A 145 -1.70 9.86 -4.44
C GLN A 145 -2.12 9.16 -3.14
N ILE A 146 -2.92 9.85 -2.33
CA ILE A 146 -3.55 9.25 -1.15
C ILE A 146 -4.73 8.41 -1.60
N PHE A 147 -4.83 7.19 -1.07
CA PHE A 147 -5.96 6.29 -1.27
C PHE A 147 -6.45 5.70 0.04
N PHE A 148 -7.70 5.25 0.02
CA PHE A 148 -8.34 4.54 1.12
C PHE A 148 -7.78 3.11 1.23
N ILE A 149 -7.40 2.70 2.44
CA ILE A 149 -7.11 1.29 2.77
C ILE A 149 -8.21 0.72 3.64
N GLY A 150 -8.60 1.44 4.70
CA GLY A 150 -9.59 0.92 5.64
C GLY A 150 -9.09 -0.31 6.38
N ASP A 151 -10.01 -1.24 6.65
CA ASP A 151 -9.70 -2.57 7.15
C ASP A 151 -9.14 -3.52 6.07
N GLY A 152 -9.19 -3.08 4.81
CA GLY A 152 -8.73 -3.84 3.64
C GLY A 152 -9.81 -4.69 2.98
N GLU A 153 -11.07 -4.53 3.36
CA GLU A 153 -12.20 -5.27 2.83
C GLU A 153 -13.24 -4.34 2.18
N THR A 154 -14.01 -4.90 1.24
CA THR A 154 -15.26 -4.27 0.77
C THR A 154 -16.33 -4.34 1.86
N SER A 155 -17.44 -3.63 1.69
CA SER A 155 -18.60 -3.72 2.58
C SER A 155 -19.20 -5.13 2.74
N SER A 156 -18.91 -6.03 1.80
CA SER A 156 -19.32 -7.44 1.82
C SER A 156 -18.23 -8.40 2.36
N SER A 157 -17.23 -7.89 3.09
CA SER A 157 -16.11 -8.66 3.66
C SER A 157 -15.28 -9.44 2.64
N VAL A 158 -15.07 -8.85 1.46
CA VAL A 158 -14.16 -9.37 0.43
C VAL A 158 -12.87 -8.57 0.48
N ALA A 159 -11.73 -9.26 0.63
CA ALA A 159 -10.42 -8.61 0.64
C ALA A 159 -10.16 -7.80 -0.65
N GLN A 160 -9.74 -6.55 -0.48
CA GLN A 160 -9.39 -5.64 -1.55
C GLN A 160 -7.94 -5.85 -1.99
N LEU A 161 -7.69 -5.55 -3.27
CA LEU A 161 -6.38 -5.64 -3.86
C LEU A 161 -5.78 -4.26 -4.12
N PHE A 162 -4.60 -3.99 -3.58
CA PHE A 162 -3.91 -2.71 -3.72
C PHE A 162 -2.73 -2.84 -4.69
N THR A 163 -2.79 -2.18 -5.85
CA THR A 163 -1.75 -2.29 -6.87
C THR A 163 -0.83 -1.08 -6.85
N ALA A 164 0.46 -1.32 -6.62
CA ALA A 164 1.47 -0.28 -6.59
C ALA A 164 1.72 0.29 -8.00
N PRO A 165 1.68 1.62 -8.19
CA PRO A 165 1.97 2.24 -9.49
C PRO A 165 3.43 2.05 -9.91
N THR A 166 3.70 2.34 -11.19
CA THR A 166 5.06 2.34 -11.74
C THR A 166 5.98 3.25 -10.92
N GLY A 167 7.18 2.75 -10.59
CA GLY A 167 8.19 3.50 -9.84
C GLY A 167 8.00 3.48 -8.32
N ALA A 168 6.95 2.83 -7.80
CA ALA A 168 6.78 2.67 -6.36
C ALA A 168 7.84 1.73 -5.77
N THR A 169 8.47 2.17 -4.69
CA THR A 169 9.41 1.38 -3.86
C THR A 169 8.95 1.35 -2.40
N ARG A 170 8.06 2.28 -2.01
CA ARG A 170 7.57 2.46 -0.65
C ARG A 170 6.05 2.64 -0.64
N LEU A 171 5.40 2.04 0.34
CA LEU A 171 4.03 2.34 0.76
C LEU A 171 4.11 2.99 2.14
N LEU A 172 3.49 4.15 2.29
CA LEU A 172 3.30 4.79 3.59
C LEU A 172 1.92 4.47 4.13
N LEU A 173 1.87 4.17 5.42
CA LEU A 173 0.67 3.93 6.18
C LEU A 173 0.53 4.99 7.26
N GLY A 174 -0.65 5.57 7.38
CA GLY A 174 -0.96 6.56 8.40
C GLY A 174 -2.36 7.14 8.23
N PHE A 175 -2.58 8.28 8.87
CA PHE A 175 -3.87 8.94 8.93
C PHE A 175 -3.80 10.33 8.31
N ILE A 176 -4.98 10.82 7.97
CA ILE A 176 -5.20 12.21 7.56
C ILE A 176 -5.96 12.87 8.70
N ASP A 177 -5.33 13.86 9.33
CA ASP A 177 -5.97 14.65 10.37
C ASP A 177 -5.82 16.15 10.13
N ARG A 178 -6.70 16.91 10.77
CA ARG A 178 -6.70 18.36 10.69
C ARG A 178 -7.14 18.99 12.01
N CYS A 179 -6.57 20.16 12.26
CA CYS A 179 -7.06 21.04 13.31
C CYS A 179 -8.36 21.76 12.89
N SER A 180 -9.02 22.42 13.84
CA SER A 180 -10.29 23.14 13.64
C SER A 180 -10.22 24.29 12.62
N ASP A 181 -9.02 24.77 12.29
CA ASP A 181 -8.76 25.78 11.24
C ASP A 181 -8.56 25.17 9.83
N PHE A 182 -8.91 23.89 9.65
CA PHE A 182 -8.78 23.12 8.42
C PHE A 182 -7.36 22.86 7.94
N LYS A 183 -6.34 23.20 8.73
CA LYS A 183 -4.95 22.84 8.42
C LYS A 183 -4.72 21.38 8.78
N ILE A 184 -4.00 20.68 7.90
CA ILE A 184 -3.44 19.36 8.22
C ILE A 184 -2.66 19.48 9.53
N GLY A 185 -2.86 18.55 10.46
CA GLY A 185 -2.31 18.63 11.81
C GLY A 185 -3.20 18.00 12.87
N CYS A 186 -2.88 18.29 14.13
CA CYS A 186 -3.57 17.72 15.30
C CYS A 186 -3.50 16.19 15.30
N PHE A 187 -2.28 15.66 15.12
CA PHE A 187 -2.03 14.23 15.28
C PHE A 187 -1.70 13.90 16.74
N GLY A 188 -1.16 14.86 17.50
CA GLY A 188 -0.63 14.65 18.85
C GLY A 188 -1.67 14.41 19.95
N ASP A 189 -2.94 14.71 19.68
CA ASP A 189 -4.10 14.35 20.50
C ASP A 189 -4.67 12.98 20.12
N ASN A 190 -4.19 12.36 19.03
CA ASN A 190 -4.61 11.02 18.66
C ASN A 190 -3.94 9.99 19.57
N THR A 191 -4.69 8.97 19.97
CA THR A 191 -4.18 7.83 20.73
C THR A 191 -4.67 6.51 20.14
N GLY A 192 -4.05 5.40 20.58
CA GLY A 192 -4.30 4.07 20.02
C GLY A 192 -3.38 3.74 18.84
N SER A 193 -3.59 2.55 18.28
CA SER A 193 -2.80 2.02 17.17
C SER A 193 -3.64 1.02 16.38
N LEU A 194 -3.33 0.90 15.09
CA LEU A 194 -3.77 -0.22 14.26
C LEU A 194 -2.65 -1.25 14.14
N GLU A 195 -3.04 -2.53 14.07
CA GLU A 195 -2.19 -3.62 13.64
C GLU A 195 -2.48 -3.89 12.16
N VAL A 196 -1.51 -3.63 11.30
CA VAL A 196 -1.65 -3.72 9.84
C VAL A 196 -0.79 -4.86 9.31
N THR A 197 -1.37 -5.74 8.51
CA THR A 197 -0.64 -6.78 7.79
C THR A 197 -0.59 -6.43 6.31
N VAL A 198 0.60 -6.46 5.71
CA VAL A 198 0.79 -6.28 4.26
C VAL A 198 1.37 -7.57 3.69
N SER A 199 0.72 -8.11 2.66
CA SER A 199 1.12 -9.35 1.98
C SER A 199 1.11 -9.16 0.47
N ALA A 200 2.25 -9.41 -0.19
CA ALA A 200 2.32 -9.39 -1.64
C ALA A 200 1.50 -10.54 -2.23
N VAL A 201 0.74 -10.27 -3.29
CA VAL A 201 0.07 -11.34 -4.04
C VAL A 201 1.13 -12.07 -4.87
N PRO A 202 1.28 -13.40 -4.71
CA PRO A 202 2.20 -14.18 -5.50
C PRO A 202 1.93 -14.01 -6.99
N LEU A 203 2.96 -13.73 -7.79
CA LEU A 203 2.85 -13.87 -9.23
C LEU A 203 2.47 -15.33 -9.55
N PRO A 204 1.52 -15.58 -10.46
CA PRO A 204 1.22 -16.93 -10.91
C PRO A 204 2.51 -17.62 -11.34
N ALA A 205 2.73 -18.86 -10.90
CA ALA A 205 3.96 -19.62 -11.14
C ALA A 205 4.39 -19.71 -12.63
N ALA A 206 3.45 -19.49 -13.55
CA ALA A 206 3.73 -19.39 -14.99
C ALA A 206 4.70 -18.25 -15.35
N ALA A 207 4.68 -17.12 -14.63
CA ALA A 207 5.60 -16.00 -14.88
C ALA A 207 7.07 -16.39 -14.63
N TRP A 208 7.32 -17.26 -13.64
CA TRP A 208 8.65 -17.79 -13.33
C TRP A 208 9.14 -18.81 -14.38
N LEU A 209 8.22 -19.57 -14.99
CA LEU A 209 8.54 -20.48 -16.09
C LEU A 209 9.02 -19.72 -17.34
N PHE A 210 8.46 -18.55 -17.63
CA PHE A 210 8.95 -17.72 -18.75
C PHE A 210 10.34 -17.12 -18.47
N MET A 211 10.61 -16.63 -17.26
CA MET A 211 11.93 -16.09 -16.90
C MET A 211 13.03 -17.17 -16.90
N SER A 212 12.72 -18.38 -16.43
CA SER A 212 13.65 -19.51 -16.46
C SER A 212 13.85 -20.09 -17.87
N ALA A 213 12.82 -20.12 -18.71
CA ALA A 213 12.94 -20.56 -20.10
C ALA A 213 13.83 -19.63 -20.94
N VAL A 214 13.75 -18.31 -20.74
CA VAL A 214 14.64 -17.34 -21.42
C VAL A 214 16.09 -17.49 -20.97
N ALA A 215 16.34 -17.70 -19.67
CA ALA A 215 17.68 -17.98 -19.17
C ALA A 215 18.26 -19.32 -19.71
N GLY A 216 17.42 -20.36 -19.81
CA GLY A 216 17.81 -21.64 -20.41
C GLY A 216 18.17 -21.53 -21.90
N LEU A 217 17.44 -20.73 -22.66
CA LEU A 217 17.68 -20.53 -24.09
C LEU A 217 19.01 -19.81 -24.37
N LEU A 218 19.43 -18.89 -23.50
CA LEU A 218 20.73 -18.20 -23.59
C LEU A 218 21.94 -19.10 -23.24
N VAL A 219 21.74 -20.10 -22.38
CA VAL A 219 22.81 -21.05 -22.01
C VAL A 219 23.03 -22.12 -23.09
N VAL A 220 21.97 -22.54 -23.80
CA VAL A 220 22.09 -23.52 -24.89
C VAL A 220 22.72 -22.93 -26.15
N GLY A 221 22.60 -21.61 -26.39
CA GLY A 221 23.16 -20.94 -27.57
C GLY A 221 24.69 -20.77 -27.60
N ARG A 222 25.43 -21.19 -26.57
CA ARG A 222 26.87 -20.93 -26.43
C ARG A 222 27.80 -22.14 -26.58
N LYS A 223 27.27 -23.29 -27.02
CA LYS A 223 28.06 -24.52 -27.16
C LYS A 223 28.07 -25.02 -28.60
N GLY A 224 28.83 -24.34 -29.44
CA GLY A 224 29.16 -24.78 -30.79
C GLY A 224 30.07 -23.76 -31.43
N ASP A 225 31.37 -23.90 -31.21
CA ASP A 225 32.45 -23.48 -32.12
C ASP A 225 33.79 -23.89 -31.48
N SER A 226 34.19 -25.14 -31.68
CA SER A 226 35.59 -25.54 -31.52
C SER A 226 36.23 -25.55 -32.91
N PRO A 227 37.29 -24.76 -33.17
CA PRO A 227 38.02 -24.86 -34.43
C PRO A 227 38.79 -26.18 -34.48
N LEU A 228 38.64 -26.89 -35.60
CA LEU A 228 39.48 -28.03 -35.97
C LEU A 228 40.86 -27.50 -36.38
N PHE A 229 41.90 -27.85 -35.62
CA PHE A 229 43.26 -28.11 -36.11
C PHE A 229 43.94 -29.12 -35.20
#